data_AF-A0AB36XUF3-F1
#
_entry.id   AF-A0AB36XUF3-F1
#
_cell.length_a   1.000
_cell.length_b   1.000
_cell.length_c   1.000
_cell.angle_alpha   90.00
_cell.angle_beta   90.00
_cell.angle_gamma   90.00
#
_symmetry.space_group_name_H-M   'P 1'
#
loop_
_entity.id
_entity.type
_entity.pdbx_description
1 polymer ?
#
loop_
_entity_poly.entity_id
_entity_poly.type
_entity_poly.pdbx_seq_one_letter_code
_entity_poly.pdbx_strand_id
1 'polypeptide(L)'
;DARLAETAGLAMAIHVEVVDRVAIKVRALQPSTLIGKGQLEALAATVRMAEAELVVFDASLTPVQQRNLEKALSAKVIDRTGLILEIFGERAA
;
A
#
# COMPACT_ATOMS: atom_id res chain seq x y z
N ASP A 1 -8.70 -10.85 6.65
CA ASP A 1 -7.55 -11.71 7.01
C ASP A 1 -6.94 -12.41 5.82
N ALA A 2 -7.64 -13.31 5.12
CA ALA A 2 -7.09 -14.06 3.98
C ALA A 2 -6.47 -13.16 2.87
N ARG A 3 -7.20 -12.13 2.43
CA ARG A 3 -6.74 -11.18 1.40
C ARG A 3 -5.49 -10.39 1.80
N LEU A 4 -5.40 -9.99 3.08
CA LEU A 4 -4.23 -9.26 3.59
C LEU A 4 -3.00 -10.18 3.67
N ALA A 5 -3.20 -11.45 4.02
CA ALA A 5 -2.15 -12.47 4.02
C ALA A 5 -1.66 -12.79 2.60
N GLU A 6 -2.58 -12.87 1.63
CA GLU A 6 -2.25 -13.04 0.20
C GLU A 6 -1.34 -11.92 -0.31
N THR A 7 -1.74 -10.66 -0.16
CA THR A 7 -0.93 -9.51 -0.63
C THR A 7 0.44 -9.46 0.03
N ALA A 8 0.53 -9.75 1.33
CA ALA A 8 1.81 -9.85 2.02
C ALA A 8 2.68 -10.97 1.44
N GLY A 9 2.09 -12.15 1.14
CA GLY A 9 2.78 -13.25 0.49
C GLY A 9 3.34 -12.89 -0.89
N LEU A 10 2.57 -12.13 -1.68
CA LEU A 10 2.99 -11.64 -2.99
C LEU A 10 4.18 -10.67 -2.89
N ALA A 11 4.17 -9.75 -1.92
CA ALA A 11 5.30 -8.86 -1.68
C ALA A 11 6.56 -9.62 -1.23
N MET A 12 6.42 -10.57 -0.29
CA MET A 12 7.55 -11.39 0.16
C MET A 12 8.14 -12.26 -0.97
N ALA A 13 7.34 -12.63 -1.98
CA ALA A 13 7.81 -13.39 -3.13
C ALA A 13 8.77 -12.61 -4.04
N ILE A 14 8.86 -11.28 -3.88
CA ILE A 14 9.81 -10.39 -4.57
C ILE A 14 10.76 -9.71 -3.59
N HIS A 15 11.12 -10.44 -2.52
CA HIS A 15 12.11 -10.00 -1.53
C HIS A 15 11.76 -8.71 -0.77
N VAL A 16 10.49 -8.29 -0.77
CA VAL A 16 10.02 -7.19 0.07
C VAL A 16 9.77 -7.69 1.49
N GLU A 17 10.45 -7.08 2.46
CA GLU A 17 10.18 -7.31 3.88
C GLU A 17 8.86 -6.65 4.30
N VAL A 18 7.94 -7.46 4.85
CA VAL A 18 6.63 -6.96 5.30
C VAL A 18 6.69 -6.70 6.81
N VAL A 19 6.90 -5.44 7.16
CA VAL A 19 7.03 -4.98 8.57
C VAL A 19 5.70 -4.81 9.29
N ASP A 20 4.60 -4.54 8.58
CA ASP A 20 3.24 -4.43 9.16
C ASP A 20 2.15 -4.76 8.13
N ARG A 21 0.93 -5.05 8.61
CA ARG A 21 -0.26 -5.37 7.81
C ARG A 21 -1.50 -4.75 8.43
N VAL A 22 -2.05 -3.73 7.76
CA VAL A 22 -3.20 -2.97 8.27
C VAL A 22 -4.46 -3.23 7.43
N ALA A 23 -5.53 -3.70 8.08
CA ALA A 23 -6.84 -3.79 7.45
C ALA A 23 -7.62 -2.46 7.63
N ILE A 24 -7.95 -1.79 6.52
CA ILE A 24 -8.70 -0.54 6.55
C ILE A 24 -10.10 -0.76 5.96
N LYS A 25 -11.14 -0.53 6.78
CA LYS A 25 -12.53 -0.54 6.32
C LYS A 25 -12.86 0.75 5.56
N VAL A 26 -12.99 0.67 4.24
CA VAL A 26 -13.39 1.79 3.40
C VAL A 26 -14.91 1.87 3.34
N ARG A 27 -15.51 2.87 3.99
CA ARG A 27 -16.98 3.09 3.98
C ARG A 27 -17.44 3.93 2.78
N ALA A 28 -16.62 4.89 2.37
CA ALA A 28 -16.85 5.76 1.23
C ALA A 28 -15.50 6.10 0.61
N LEU A 29 -15.38 5.90 -0.71
CA LEU A 29 -14.15 6.19 -1.44
C LEU A 29 -13.87 7.69 -1.42
N GLN A 30 -12.67 8.07 -0.97
CA GLN A 30 -12.21 9.44 -1.10
C GLN A 30 -11.53 9.64 -2.45
N PRO A 31 -11.98 10.60 -3.29
CA PRO A 31 -11.37 10.86 -4.59
C PRO A 31 -9.88 11.22 -4.48
N SER A 32 -9.47 11.83 -3.37
CA SER A 32 -8.11 12.29 -3.13
C SER A 32 -7.15 11.21 -2.63
N THR A 33 -7.59 10.27 -1.81
CA THR A 33 -6.68 9.36 -1.07
C THR A 33 -7.22 7.94 -0.86
N LEU A 34 -8.34 7.58 -1.50
CA LEU A 34 -9.11 6.33 -1.29
C LEU A 34 -9.76 6.23 0.10
N ILE A 35 -9.03 6.52 1.17
CA ILE A 35 -9.42 6.43 2.57
C ILE A 35 -9.63 7.82 3.19
N GLY A 36 -10.40 7.88 4.27
CA GLY A 36 -10.68 9.12 4.99
C GLY A 36 -9.47 9.68 5.75
N LYS A 37 -9.49 10.98 6.06
CA LYS A 37 -8.39 11.69 6.74
C LYS A 37 -7.90 11.00 8.02
N GLY A 38 -8.80 10.60 8.93
CA GLY A 38 -8.41 9.94 10.18
C GLY A 38 -7.77 8.57 9.96
N GLN A 39 -8.21 7.82 8.94
CA GLN A 39 -7.58 6.54 8.58
C GLN A 39 -6.19 6.76 7.97
N LEU A 40 -6.04 7.81 7.17
CA LEU A 40 -4.77 8.21 6.59
C LEU A 40 -3.77 8.65 7.66
N GLU A 41 -4.21 9.42 8.66
CA GLU A 41 -3.37 9.84 9.79
C GLU A 41 -2.90 8.65 10.63
N ALA A 42 -3.78 7.69 10.91
CA ALA A 42 -3.44 6.46 11.62
C ALA A 42 -2.46 5.59 10.81
N LEU A 43 -2.67 5.47 9.50
CA LEU A 43 -1.75 4.76 8.61
C LEU A 43 -0.38 5.46 8.55
N ALA A 44 -0.35 6.79 8.46
CA ALA A 44 0.90 7.55 8.46
C ALA A 44 1.68 7.38 9.76
N ALA A 45 1.00 7.28 10.91
CA ALA A 45 1.66 6.95 12.17
C ALA A 45 2.29 5.55 12.14
N THR A 46 1.55 4.56 11.61
CA THR A 46 2.05 3.18 11.46
C THR A 46 3.28 3.12 10.55
N VAL A 47 3.21 3.76 9.37
CA VAL A 47 4.31 3.85 8.41
C VAL A 47 5.56 4.46 9.03
N ARG A 48 5.41 5.56 9.80
CA ARG A 48 6.54 6.19 10.49
C ARG A 48 7.13 5.31 11.60
N MET A 49 6.28 4.64 12.39
CA MET A 49 6.74 3.78 13.48
C MET A 49 7.45 2.53 12.99
N ALA A 50 7.02 2.00 11.84
CA ALA A 50 7.62 0.84 11.21
C ALA A 50 8.78 1.19 10.25
N GLU A 51 9.12 2.48 10.12
CA GLU A 51 10.12 3.00 9.17
C GLU A 51 9.91 2.48 7.74
N ALA A 52 8.64 2.32 7.34
CA ALA A 52 8.29 1.69 6.07
C ALA A 52 8.52 2.65 4.89
N GLU A 53 9.34 2.23 3.92
CA GLU A 53 9.65 2.99 2.71
C GLU A 53 8.68 2.71 1.55
N LEU A 54 7.95 1.59 1.61
CA LEU A 54 6.98 1.14 0.62
C LEU A 54 5.65 0.79 1.30
N VAL A 55 4.56 1.31 0.74
CA VAL A 55 3.19 0.97 1.15
C VAL A 55 2.45 0.37 -0.03
N VAL A 56 2.01 -0.87 0.14
CA VAL A 56 1.22 -1.59 -0.87
C VAL A 56 -0.26 -1.48 -0.53
N PHE A 57 -1.02 -0.83 -1.39
CA PHE A 57 -2.48 -0.80 -1.31
C PHE A 57 -3.05 -1.98 -2.08
N ASP A 58 -3.78 -2.84 -1.37
CA ASP A 58 -4.47 -3.96 -1.99
C ASP A 58 -5.77 -3.55 -2.71
N ALA A 59 -5.71 -2.52 -3.54
CA ALA A 59 -6.81 -1.99 -4.34
C ALA A 59 -6.20 -1.32 -5.58
N SER A 60 -7.02 -0.94 -6.55
CA SER A 60 -6.58 -0.03 -7.61
C SER A 60 -6.59 1.41 -7.09
N LEU A 61 -5.54 2.17 -7.41
CA LEU A 61 -5.46 3.59 -7.11
C LEU A 61 -5.56 4.42 -8.39
N THR A 62 -6.24 5.56 -8.32
CA THR A 62 -6.09 6.56 -9.38
C THR A 62 -4.73 7.27 -9.25
N PRO A 63 -4.19 7.86 -10.34
CA PRO A 63 -2.93 8.60 -10.26
C PRO A 63 -2.93 9.72 -9.21
N VAL A 64 -4.08 10.37 -9.01
CA VAL A 64 -4.25 11.41 -7.99
C VAL A 64 -4.21 10.81 -6.59
N GLN A 65 -4.86 9.66 -6.38
CA GLN A 65 -4.84 8.97 -5.09
C GLN A 65 -3.44 8.53 -4.70
N GLN A 66 -2.73 7.86 -5.61
CA GLN A 66 -1.36 7.38 -5.37
C GLN A 66 -0.44 8.53 -4.98
N ARG A 67 -0.38 9.60 -5.79
CA ARG A 67 0.46 10.77 -5.51
C ARG A 67 0.16 11.42 -4.16
N ASN A 68 -1.12 11.54 -3.81
CA ASN A 68 -1.52 12.16 -2.55
C ASN A 68 -1.19 11.25 -1.35
N LEU A 69 -1.33 9.93 -1.51
CA LEU A 69 -0.93 8.95 -0.50
C LEU A 69 0.59 8.97 -0.30
N GLU A 70 1.39 8.97 -1.36
CA GLU A 70 2.85 9.09 -1.27
C GLU A 70 3.27 10.34 -0.49
N LYS A 71 2.66 11.48 -0.81
CA LYS A 71 2.91 12.73 -0.09
C LYS A 71 2.53 12.63 1.39
N ALA A 72 1.37 12.06 1.70
CA ALA A 72 0.86 12.00 3.07
C ALA A 72 1.59 10.98 3.94
N LEU A 73 2.07 9.88 3.34
CA LEU A 73 2.76 8.78 4.02
C LEU A 73 4.28 8.99 4.03
N SER A 74 4.82 9.84 3.14
CA SER A 74 6.26 10.04 2.94
C SER A 74 6.99 8.72 2.61
N ALA A 75 6.33 7.88 1.81
CA ALA A 75 6.79 6.56 1.37
C ALA A 75 6.35 6.32 -0.09
N LYS A 76 7.03 5.43 -0.82
CA LYS A 76 6.57 4.96 -2.14
C LYS A 76 5.24 4.24 -1.95
N VAL A 77 4.27 4.49 -2.82
CA VAL A 77 2.97 3.80 -2.78
C VAL A 77 2.77 3.07 -4.09
N ILE A 78 2.47 1.78 -4.01
CA ILE A 78 2.02 1.01 -5.16
C ILE A 78 0.65 0.40 -4.87
N ASP A 79 -0.12 0.24 -5.93
CA ASP A 79 -1.41 -0.41 -5.89
C ASP A 79 -1.27 -1.89 -6.27
N ARG A 80 -2.38 -2.65 -6.32
CA ARG A 80 -2.31 -4.08 -6.68
C ARG A 80 -1.71 -4.28 -8.08
N THR A 81 -2.01 -3.41 -9.04
CA THR A 81 -1.44 -3.50 -10.39
C THR A 81 0.07 -3.31 -10.35
N GLY A 82 0.55 -2.30 -9.62
CA GLY A 82 1.96 -2.04 -9.42
C GLY A 82 2.70 -3.25 -8.83
N LEU A 83 2.15 -3.86 -7.77
CA LEU A 83 2.76 -5.06 -7.17
C LEU A 83 2.89 -6.20 -8.19
N ILE A 84 1.85 -6.46 -8.98
CA ILE A 84 1.88 -7.51 -10.00
C ILE A 84 2.94 -7.21 -11.07
N LEU A 85 3.09 -5.96 -11.49
CA LEU A 85 4.12 -5.55 -12.45
C LEU A 85 5.54 -5.75 -11.89
N GLU A 86 5.77 -5.37 -10.63
CA GLU A 86 7.06 -5.59 -9.95
C GLU A 86 7.39 -7.11 -9.88
N ILE A 87 6.39 -7.97 -9.63
CA ILE A 87 6.55 -9.44 -9.66
C ILE A 87 6.96 -9.97 -11.04
N PHE A 88 6.34 -9.47 -12.11
CA PHE A 88 6.75 -9.88 -13.45
C PHE A 88 8.13 -9.35 -13.82
N GLY A 89 8.48 -8.13 -13.39
CA GLY A 89 9.80 -7.56 -13.56
C GLY A 89 10.88 -8.41 -12.90
N GLU A 90 10.68 -8.79 -11.63
CA GLU A 90 11.62 -9.62 -10.87
C GLU A 90 11.84 -11.00 -11.49
N ARG A 91 10.78 -11.60 -12.05
CA ARG A 91 10.87 -12.93 -12.70
C ARG A 91 11.50 -12.90 -14.08
N ALA A 92 11.55 -11.73 -14.71
CA ALA A 92 12.11 -11.56 -16.05
C ALA A 92 13.59 -11.15 -16.02
N ALA A 93 14.10 -10.73 -14.87
CA ALA A 93 15.50 -10.41 -14.61
C ALA A 93 16.34 -11.69 -14.43
#